data_AF-A0A158AIB6-F1
#
_entry.id   AF-A0A158AIB6-F1
#
_cell.length_a   1.000
_cell.length_b   1.000
_cell.length_c   1.000
_cell.angle_alpha   90.00
_cell.angle_beta   90.00
_cell.angle_gamma   90.00
#
_symmetry.space_group_name_H-M   'P 1'
#
loop_
_entity.id
_entity.type
_entity.pdbx_description
1 polymer ?
#
loop_
_entity_poly.entity_id
_entity_poly.type
_entity_poly.pdbx_seq_one_letter_code
_entity_poly.pdbx_strand_id
1 'polypeptide(L)' 'MHAKFVALPFVTRRVLIALALFLLAFVSVHLPKNGFSETLCFGSLFGLLWAVGILVPLLKVTFFVLRWVLRYHVLFKY' A
#
# COMPACT_ATOMS: atom_id res chain seq x y z
N MET A 1 5.53 -24.42 9.03
CA MET A 1 5.64 -23.04 9.56
C MET A 1 4.46 -22.14 9.19
N HIS A 2 3.89 -22.20 7.97
CA HIS A 2 2.71 -21.38 7.59
C HIS A 2 1.44 -21.65 8.42
N ALA A 3 1.23 -22.89 8.88
CA ALA A 3 0.05 -23.23 9.70
C ALA A 3 -0.05 -22.41 11.00
N LYS A 4 1.09 -22.12 11.65
CA LYS A 4 1.14 -21.26 12.84
C LYS A 4 0.82 -19.80 12.51
N PHE A 5 1.21 -19.34 11.32
CA PHE A 5 0.91 -17.98 10.84
C PHE A 5 -0.58 -17.79 10.54
N VAL A 6 -1.24 -18.84 10.00
CA VAL A 6 -2.67 -18.82 9.70
C VAL A 6 -3.52 -18.92 10.98
N ALA A 7 -2.99 -19.53 12.04
CA ALA A 7 -3.65 -19.62 13.34
C ALA A 7 -3.67 -18.29 14.12
N LEU A 8 -2.84 -17.31 13.75
CA LEU A 8 -2.84 -15.99 14.40
C LEU A 8 -4.09 -15.17 14.03
N PRO A 9 -4.58 -14.31 14.93
CA PRO A 9 -5.67 -13.38 14.62
C PRO A 9 -5.34 -12.55 13.38
N PHE A 10 -6.37 -12.24 12.58
CA PHE A 10 -6.21 -11.49 11.33
C PHE A 10 -5.49 -10.15 11.54
N VAL A 11 -5.80 -9.47 12.64
CA VAL A 11 -5.16 -8.21 13.04
C VAL A 11 -3.67 -8.42 13.32
N THR A 12 -3.31 -9.45 14.10
CA THR A 12 -1.92 -9.75 14.45
C THR A 12 -1.07 -10.08 13.22
N ARG A 13 -1.64 -10.80 12.25
CA ARG A 13 -0.98 -11.05 10.95
C ARG A 13 -0.69 -9.76 10.19
N ARG A 14 -1.66 -8.84 10.12
CA ARG A 14 -1.48 -7.55 9.45
C ARG A 14 -0.44 -6.69 10.14
N VAL A 15 -0.41 -6.67 11.47
CA VAL A 15 0.60 -5.94 12.24
C VAL A 15 2.00 -6.50 12.00
N LEU A 16 2.16 -7.84 11.96
CA LEU A 16 3.44 -8.46 11.65
C LEU A 16 3.92 -8.14 10.22
N ILE A 17 3.00 -8.13 9.26
CA ILE A 17 3.31 -7.73 7.88
C ILE A 17 3.70 -6.25 7.82
N ALA A 18 2.96 -5.37 8.50
CA ALA A 18 3.29 -3.94 8.58
C ALA A 18 4.67 -3.71 9.21
N LEU A 19 4.98 -4.43 10.29
CA LEU A 19 6.27 -4.33 10.97
C LEU A 19 7.42 -4.78 10.06
N ALA A 20 7.25 -5.91 9.35
CA ALA A 20 8.24 -6.42 8.41
C ALA A 20 8.49 -5.43 7.26
N LEU A 21 7.42 -4.85 6.70
CA LEU A 21 7.53 -3.87 5.62
C LEU A 21 8.13 -2.55 6.10
N PHE A 22 7.85 -2.13 7.34
CA PHE A 22 8.47 -0.94 7.93
C PHE A 22 9.98 -1.11 8.08
N LEU A 23 10.43 -2.26 8.58
CA LEU A 23 11.87 -2.58 8.67
C LEU A 23 12.52 -2.62 7.28
N LEU A 24 11.82 -3.15 6.28
CA LEU A 24 12.31 -3.21 4.91
C LEU A 24 12.43 -1.80 4.30
N ALA A 25 11.44 -0.93 4.50
CA ALA A 25 11.48 0.48 4.12
C ALA A 25 12.64 1.21 4.79
N PHE A 26 12.81 0.99 6.11
CA PHE A 26 13.85 1.63 6.91
C PHE A 26 15.26 1.26 6.44
N VAL A 27 15.49 -0.04 6.16
CA VAL A 27 16.76 -0.50 5.59
C VAL A 27 16.96 0.06 4.18
N SER A 28 15.92 0.09 3.34
CA SER A 28 15.99 0.65 1.98
C SER A 28 16.34 2.14 1.96
N VAL A 29 15.95 2.93 2.96
CA VAL A 29 16.32 4.35 3.09
C VAL A 29 17.81 4.54 3.40
N HIS A 30 18.43 3.58 4.09
CA HIS A 30 19.86 3.61 4.42
C HIS A 30 20.75 2.97 3.35
N LEU A 31 20.17 2.29 2.35
CA LEU A 31 20.92 1.78 1.20
C LEU A 31 21.25 2.90 0.19
N PRO A 32 22.36 2.78 -0.56
CA PRO A 32 22.65 3.70 -1.64
C PRO A 32 21.49 3.74 -2.63
N LYS A 33 21.15 4.95 -3.08
CA LYS A 33 20.02 5.21 -3.98
C LYS A 33 20.28 4.52 -5.33
N ASN A 34 19.69 3.34 -5.48
CA ASN A 34 19.57 2.61 -6.73
C ASN A 34 18.08 2.47 -7.07
N GLY A 35 17.72 2.37 -8.36
CA GLY A 35 16.33 2.18 -8.78
C GLY A 35 15.66 0.93 -8.16
N PHE A 36 16.46 -0.04 -7.72
CA PHE A 36 15.99 -1.19 -6.95
C PHE A 36 15.62 -0.83 -5.49
N SER A 37 16.42 0.01 -4.82
CA SER A 37 16.13 0.48 -3.46
C SER A 37 14.88 1.38 -3.44
N GLU A 38 14.69 2.20 -4.47
CA GLU A 38 13.51 3.06 -4.61
C GLU A 38 12.24 2.23 -4.83
N THR A 39 12.28 1.24 -5.72
CA THR A 39 11.13 0.34 -5.97
C THR A 39 10.78 -0.51 -4.75
N LEU A 40 11.78 -0.99 -3.99
CA LEU A 40 11.55 -1.66 -2.70
C LEU A 40 10.92 -0.73 -1.66
N CYS A 41 11.38 0.52 -1.57
CA CYS A 41 10.82 1.51 -0.67
C CYS A 41 9.35 1.80 -1.02
N PHE A 42 9.03 2.07 -2.29
CA PHE A 42 7.66 2.27 -2.74
C PHE A 42 6.77 1.05 -2.52
N GLY A 43 7.27 -0.16 -2.81
CA GLY A 43 6.56 -1.41 -2.58
C GLY A 43 6.25 -1.64 -1.09
N SER A 44 7.20 -1.31 -0.21
CA SER A 44 7.03 -1.44 1.24
C SER A 44 5.99 -0.46 1.80
N LEU A 45 5.99 0.80 1.32
CA LEU A 45 4.99 1.80 1.67
C LEU A 45 3.60 1.40 1.20
N PHE A 46 3.50 0.84 -0.02
CA PHE A 46 2.23 0.34 -0.55
C PHE A 46 1.69 -0.84 0.26
N GLY A 47 2.57 -1.78 0.64
CA GLY A 47 2.21 -2.89 1.51
C GLY A 47 1.81 -2.44 2.92
N LEU A 48 2.41 -1.37 3.45
CA LEU A 48 2.01 -0.73 4.71
C LEU A 48 0.58 -0.17 4.62
N LEU A 49 0.26 0.55 3.56
CA LEU A 49 -1.10 1.06 3.31
C LEU A 49 -2.14 -0.07 3.22
N TRP A 50 -1.75 -1.20 2.63
CA TRP A 50 -2.59 -2.41 2.59
C TRP A 50 -2.77 -3.04 3.97
N ALA A 51 -1.68 -3.18 4.74
CA ALA A 51 -1.70 -3.78 6.07
C ALA A 51 -2.51 -2.94 7.08
N VAL A 52 -2.47 -1.61 6.99
CA VAL A 52 -3.28 -0.73 7.85
C VAL A 52 -4.76 -0.72 7.40
N GLY A 53 -5.07 -1.29 6.24
CA GLY A 53 -6.44 -1.34 5.70
C GLY A 53 -6.93 -0.02 5.11
N ILE A 54 -6.05 0.98 4.98
CA ILE A 54 -6.32 2.28 4.37
C ILE A 54 -6.35 2.17 2.83
N LEU A 55 -5.76 1.12 2.26
CA LEU A 55 -5.76 0.95 0.81
C LEU A 55 -7.17 0.90 0.20
N VAL A 56 -8.13 0.25 0.87
CA VAL A 56 -9.52 0.14 0.40
C VAL A 56 -10.25 1.49 0.37
N PRO A 57 -10.26 2.29 1.45
CA PRO A 57 -10.85 3.63 1.38
C PRO A 57 -10.11 4.54 0.41
N LEU A 58 -8.78 4.41 0.32
CA LEU A 58 -7.97 5.20 -0.62
C LEU A 58 -8.37 4.89 -2.07
N LEU A 59 -8.45 3.62 -2.45
CA LEU A 59 -8.94 3.16 -3.77
C LEU A 59 -10.36 3.69 -4.05
N LYS A 60 -11.28 3.61 -3.09
CA LYS A 60 -12.64 4.15 -3.25
C LYS A 60 -12.62 5.63 -3.57
N VAL A 61 -11.79 6.41 -2.87
CA VAL A 61 -11.64 7.85 -3.13
C VAL A 61 -11.05 8.08 -4.51
N THR A 62 -9.99 7.36 -4.91
CA THR A 62 -9.40 7.53 -6.25
C THR A 62 -10.40 7.20 -7.35
N PHE A 63 -11.16 6.12 -7.23
CA PHE A 63 -12.21 5.77 -8.18
C PHE A 63 -13.34 6.81 -8.21
N PHE A 64 -13.71 7.36 -7.05
CA PHE A 64 -14.71 8.41 -6.97
C PHE A 64 -14.25 9.66 -7.70
N VAL A 65 -13.03 10.12 -7.43
CA VAL A 65 -12.41 11.28 -8.11
C VAL A 65 -12.28 11.02 -9.60
N LEU A 66 -11.79 9.86 -10.02
CA LEU A 66 -11.64 9.50 -11.43
C LEU A 66 -13.00 9.50 -12.15
N ARG A 67 -14.03 8.92 -11.53
CA ARG A 67 -15.40 8.93 -12.07
C ARG A 67 -15.94 10.35 -12.18
N TRP A 68 -15.61 11.23 -11.23
CA TRP A 68 -16.03 12.62 -11.23
C TRP A 68 -15.34 13.41 -12.35
N VAL A 69 -14.03 13.26 -12.49
CA VAL A 69 -13.23 13.86 -13.59
C VAL A 69 -13.72 13.37 -14.95
N LEU A 70 -13.96 12.07 -15.11
CA LEU A 70 -14.51 11.50 -16.34
C LEU A 70 -15.88 12.08 -16.67
N ARG A 71 -16.79 12.19 -15.69
CA ARG A 71 -18.10 12.83 -15.92
C ARG A 71 -17.95 14.30 -16.28
N TYR A 72 -17.07 15.04 -15.61
CA TYR A 72 -16.83 16.45 -15.90
C TYR A 72 -16.34 16.63 -17.34
N HIS A 73 -15.38 15.79 -17.76
CA HIS A 73 -14.83 15.84 -19.11
C HIS A 73 -15.82 15.36 -20.19
N VAL A 74 -16.80 14.50 -19.85
CA VAL A 74 -17.88 14.10 -20.75
C VAL A 74 -18.97 15.18 -20.85
N LEU A 75 -19.31 15.85 -19.74
CA LEU A 75 -20.39 16.85 -19.67
C LEU A 75 -19.99 18.23 -20.20
N PHE A 76 -18.73 18.64 -20.07
CA PHE A 76 -18.27 19.99 -20.43
C PHE A 76 -17.41 20.06 -21.70
N LYS A 77 -17.26 18.95 -22.43
CA LYS A 77 -16.51 18.91 -23.70
C LYS A 77 -17.41 18.80 -24.94
N TYR A 78 -18.69 19.17 -24.79
CA TYR A 78 -19.66 19.47 -25.84
C TYR A 78 -20.27 20.86 -25.58
#